data_AF-A0A4R2GQL8-F1
#
_entry.id   AF-A0A4R2GQL8-F1
#
_cell.length_a   1.000
_cell.length_b   1.000
_cell.length_c   1.000
_cell.angle_alpha   90.00
_cell.angle_beta   90.00
_cell.angle_gamma   90.00
#
_symmetry.space_group_name_H-M   'P 1'
#
loop_
_entity.id
_entity.type
_entity.pdbx_description
1 polymer ?
#
loop_
_entity_poly.entity_id
_entity_poly.type
_entity_poly.pdbx_seq_one_letter_code
_entity_poly.pdbx_strand_id
1 'polypeptide(L)'
;MTIIEKWTGRHAHALRDALRLTNEAFAEHLGIAPRTVTKWGERPDMLPSPQLQQALDTTLRQAPTDARVRFAAKLGLDEPQIPLDHTVISQLNVALGDLARALARLESAEPERSPAH
;
A
#
# COMPACT_ATOMS: atom_id res chain seq x y z
N MET A 1 6.07 -6.22 -7.84
CA MET A 1 5.05 -6.92 -8.67
C MET A 1 3.92 -7.35 -7.76
N THR A 2 2.73 -6.78 -7.91
CA THR A 2 1.56 -7.10 -7.07
C THR A 2 0.98 -8.45 -7.50
N ILE A 3 0.96 -9.43 -6.59
CA ILE A 3 0.36 -10.75 -6.80
C ILE A 3 -0.91 -10.79 -5.94
N ILE A 4 -2.03 -11.17 -6.55
CA ILE A 4 -3.30 -11.36 -5.85
C ILE A 4 -3.51 -12.86 -5.70
N GLU A 5 -3.36 -13.39 -4.48
CA GLU A 5 -3.50 -14.83 -4.22
C GLU A 5 -4.90 -15.36 -4.55
N LYS A 6 -5.92 -14.52 -4.36
CA LYS A 6 -7.31 -14.86 -4.63
C LYS A 6 -8.10 -13.65 -5.10
N TRP A 7 -8.63 -13.73 -6.32
CA TRP A 7 -9.48 -12.68 -6.86
C TRP A 7 -10.86 -12.70 -6.17
N THR A 8 -11.35 -11.51 -5.85
CA THR A 8 -12.70 -11.25 -5.32
C THR A 8 -13.37 -10.21 -6.21
N GLY A 9 -14.69 -10.02 -6.05
CA GLY A 9 -15.43 -8.96 -6.72
C GLY A 9 -14.82 -7.58 -6.45
N ARG A 10 -14.35 -7.34 -5.21
CA ARG A 10 -13.62 -6.13 -4.82
C ARG A 10 -12.35 -5.95 -5.65
N HIS A 11 -11.54 -6.99 -5.78
CA HIS A 11 -10.31 -6.95 -6.58
C HIS A 11 -10.61 -6.67 -8.06
N ALA A 12 -11.58 -7.38 -8.64
CA ALA A 12 -11.95 -7.21 -10.05
C ALA A 12 -12.50 -5.81 -10.34
N HIS A 13 -13.32 -5.25 -9.46
CA HIS A 13 -13.85 -3.90 -9.57
C HIS A 13 -12.74 -2.84 -9.42
N ALA A 14 -11.79 -3.03 -8.50
CA ALA A 14 -10.63 -2.16 -8.35
C ALA A 14 -9.74 -2.17 -9.61
N LEU A 15 -9.55 -3.34 -10.24
CA LEU A 15 -8.79 -3.46 -11.48
C LEU A 15 -9.48 -2.72 -12.64
N ARG A 16 -10.80 -2.87 -12.81
CA ARG A 16 -11.60 -2.12 -13.78
C ARG A 16 -11.39 -0.61 -13.63
N ASP A 17 -11.54 -0.11 -12.40
CA ASP A 17 -11.37 1.31 -12.10
C ASP A 17 -9.95 1.80 -12.40
N ALA A 18 -8.95 0.99 -12.04
CA ALA A 18 -7.55 1.34 -12.24
C ALA A 18 -7.20 1.45 -13.73
N LEU A 19 -7.84 0.61 -14.57
CA LEU A 19 -7.79 0.67 -16.02
C LEU A 19 -8.68 1.77 -16.62
N ARG A 20 -9.52 2.42 -15.81
CA ARG A 20 -10.47 3.47 -16.23
C ARG A 20 -11.44 3.00 -17.31
N LEU A 21 -11.84 1.73 -17.25
CA LEU A 21 -12.79 1.14 -18.19
C LEU A 21 -14.22 1.19 -17.62
N THR A 22 -15.20 1.26 -18.51
CA THR A 22 -16.61 1.03 -18.14
C THR A 22 -16.85 -0.45 -17.84
N ASN A 23 -18.04 -0.79 -17.31
CA ASN A 23 -18.40 -2.19 -17.08
C ASN A 23 -18.44 -2.98 -18.39
N GLU A 24 -18.94 -2.36 -19.46
CA GLU A 24 -19.08 -2.95 -20.78
C GLU A 24 -17.72 -3.23 -21.40
N ALA A 25 -16.83 -2.22 -21.43
CA ALA A 25 -15.49 -2.37 -22.01
C ALA A 25 -14.63 -3.39 -21.24
N PHE A 26 -14.76 -3.43 -19.91
CA PHE A 26 -14.04 -4.41 -19.11
C PHE A 26 -14.60 -5.83 -19.26
N ALA A 27 -15.92 -5.96 -19.38
CA ALA A 27 -16.56 -7.24 -19.65
C ALA A 27 -16.18 -7.79 -21.02
N GLU A 28 -16.14 -6.93 -22.04
CA GLU A 28 -15.65 -7.27 -23.38
C GLU A 28 -14.19 -7.73 -23.33
N HIS A 29 -13.32 -7.00 -22.62
CA HIS A 29 -11.92 -7.37 -22.45
C HIS A 29 -11.73 -8.76 -21.80
N LEU A 30 -12.61 -9.12 -20.86
CA LEU A 30 -12.58 -10.42 -20.18
C LEU A 30 -13.40 -11.51 -20.89
N GLY A 31 -14.15 -11.18 -21.95
CA GLY A 31 -15.04 -12.10 -22.64
C GLY A 31 -16.24 -12.57 -21.81
N ILE A 32 -16.77 -11.71 -20.93
CA ILE A 32 -17.91 -12.00 -20.06
C ILE A 32 -19.08 -11.06 -20.27
N ALA A 33 -20.23 -11.40 -19.67
CA ALA A 33 -21.38 -10.50 -19.66
C ALA A 33 -21.14 -9.29 -18.74
N PRO A 34 -21.52 -8.05 -19.14
CA PRO A 34 -21.40 -6.84 -18.31
C PRO A 34 -22.09 -6.96 -16.94
N ARG A 35 -23.18 -7.73 -16.87
CA ARG A 35 -23.90 -8.01 -15.62
C ARG A 35 -23.02 -8.67 -14.56
N THR A 36 -22.02 -9.46 -14.97
CA THR A 36 -21.05 -10.08 -14.05
C THR A 36 -20.18 -9.02 -13.38
N VAL A 37 -19.75 -8.00 -14.14
CA VAL A 37 -18.95 -6.88 -13.62
C VAL A 37 -19.77 -6.01 -12.67
N THR A 38 -21.04 -5.73 -13.01
CA THR A 38 -21.97 -5.05 -12.08
C THR A 38 -22.12 -5.83 -10.77
N LYS A 39 -22.32 -7.14 -10.86
CA LYS A 39 -22.48 -8.02 -9.69
C LYS A 39 -21.24 -8.03 -8.79
N TRP A 40 -20.03 -7.87 -9.33
CA TRP A 40 -18.82 -7.73 -8.52
C TRP A 40 -18.79 -6.46 -7.68
N GLY A 41 -19.37 -5.36 -8.19
CA GLY A 41 -19.54 -4.13 -7.41
C GLY A 41 -20.58 -4.26 -6.30
N GLU A 42 -21.67 -4.98 -6.56
CA GLU A 42 -22.72 -5.25 -5.57
C GLU A 42 -22.28 -6.28 -4.51
N ARG A 43 -21.39 -7.21 -4.87
CA ARG A 43 -20.94 -8.32 -4.04
C ARG A 43 -19.41 -8.39 -4.02
N PRO A 44 -18.76 -7.54 -3.20
CA PRO A 44 -17.30 -7.44 -3.17
C PRO A 44 -16.62 -8.75 -2.76
N ASP A 45 -17.25 -9.57 -1.91
CA ASP A 45 -16.68 -10.84 -1.43
C ASP A 45 -16.94 -12.02 -2.39
N MET A 46 -17.65 -11.79 -3.50
CA MET A 46 -17.91 -12.83 -4.49
C MET A 46 -16.60 -13.33 -5.10
N LEU A 47 -16.45 -14.64 -5.18
CA LEU A 47 -15.29 -15.28 -5.81
C LEU A 47 -15.56 -15.53 -7.30
N PRO A 48 -14.75 -14.97 -8.22
CA PRO A 48 -14.79 -15.34 -9.63
C PRO A 48 -14.42 -16.83 -9.83
N SER A 49 -14.92 -17.42 -10.92
CA SER A 49 -14.54 -18.78 -11.30
C SER A 49 -13.03 -18.88 -11.57
N PRO A 50 -12.41 -20.08 -11.49
CA PRO A 50 -10.98 -20.25 -11.73
C PRO A 50 -10.51 -19.67 -13.08
N GLN A 51 -11.31 -19.85 -14.14
CA GLN A 51 -11.03 -19.27 -15.46
C GLN A 51 -11.00 -17.74 -15.42
N LEU A 52 -11.90 -17.11 -14.67
CA LEU A 52 -11.90 -15.66 -14.51
C LEU A 52 -10.76 -15.14 -13.64
N GLN A 53 -10.31 -15.91 -12.64
CA GLN A 53 -9.11 -15.53 -11.88
C GLN A 53 -7.89 -15.47 -12.79
N GLN A 54 -7.70 -16.48 -13.65
CA GLN A 54 -6.62 -16.51 -14.63
C GLN A 54 -6.71 -15.36 -15.66
N ALA A 55 -7.93 -15.03 -16.09
CA ALA A 55 -8.16 -13.88 -16.97
C ALA A 55 -7.78 -12.57 -16.28
N LEU A 56 -8.23 -12.36 -15.04
CA LEU A 56 -7.92 -11.18 -14.24
C LEU A 56 -6.42 -11.04 -13.94
N ASP A 57 -5.73 -12.14 -13.62
CA ASP A 57 -4.26 -12.14 -13.48
C ASP A 57 -3.56 -11.74 -14.77
N THR A 58 -4.06 -12.20 -15.91
CA THR A 58 -3.50 -11.84 -17.22
C THR A 58 -3.73 -10.37 -17.53
N THR A 59 -4.94 -9.86 -17.31
CA THR A 59 -5.24 -8.43 -17.45
C THR A 59 -4.38 -7.57 -16.52
N LEU A 60 -4.18 -7.96 -15.25
CA LEU A 60 -3.31 -7.23 -14.31
C LEU A 60 -1.84 -7.25 -14.76
N ARG A 61 -1.35 -8.37 -15.31
CA ARG A 61 0.01 -8.48 -15.84
C ARG A 61 0.23 -7.61 -17.08
N GLN A 62 -0.78 -7.49 -17.93
CA GLN A 62 -0.74 -6.69 -19.17
C GLN A 62 -1.07 -5.21 -18.93
N ALA A 63 -1.62 -4.86 -17.76
CA ALA A 63 -1.99 -3.50 -17.43
C ALA A 63 -0.77 -2.55 -17.46
N PRO A 64 -0.94 -1.32 -17.97
CA PRO A 64 0.06 -0.27 -17.88
C PRO A 64 0.54 -0.03 -16.43
N THR A 65 1.80 0.39 -16.27
CA THR A 65 2.41 0.59 -14.95
C THR A 65 1.59 1.52 -14.06
N ASP A 66 1.06 2.62 -14.60
CA ASP A 66 0.22 3.58 -13.87
C ASP A 66 -1.10 2.96 -13.40
N ALA A 67 -1.68 2.06 -14.20
CA ALA A 67 -2.87 1.30 -13.79
C ALA A 67 -2.54 0.31 -12.67
N ARG A 68 -1.38 -0.36 -12.71
CA ARG A 68 -0.96 -1.27 -11.63
C ARG A 68 -0.74 -0.55 -10.29
N VAL A 69 -0.16 0.66 -10.34
CA VAL A 69 -0.01 1.53 -9.15
C VAL A 69 -1.38 1.97 -8.62
N ARG A 70 -2.28 2.47 -9.47
CA ARG A 70 -3.65 2.82 -9.05
C ARG A 70 -4.40 1.64 -8.45
N PHE A 71 -4.22 0.45 -9.00
CA PHE A 71 -4.82 -0.78 -8.51
C PHE A 71 -4.30 -1.13 -7.11
N ALA A 72 -2.98 -1.12 -6.90
CA ALA A 72 -2.37 -1.38 -5.60
C ALA A 72 -2.81 -0.34 -4.55
N ALA A 73 -2.81 0.95 -4.90
CA ALA A 73 -3.30 2.02 -4.03
C ALA A 73 -4.78 1.84 -3.66
N LYS A 74 -5.64 1.49 -4.62
CA LYS A 74 -7.08 1.21 -4.36
C LYS A 74 -7.31 0.05 -3.40
N LEU A 75 -6.40 -0.91 -3.33
CA LEU A 75 -6.49 -2.05 -2.43
C LEU A 75 -5.71 -1.85 -1.12
N GLY A 76 -5.04 -0.70 -0.94
CA GLY A 76 -4.13 -0.49 0.19
C GLY A 76 -2.92 -1.42 0.17
N LEU A 77 -2.55 -1.96 -1.00
CA LEU A 77 -1.37 -2.80 -1.19
C LEU A 77 -0.11 -1.97 -1.47
N ASP A 78 -0.29 -0.72 -1.92
CA ASP A 78 0.72 0.33 -1.84
C ASP A 78 0.59 1.00 -0.46
N GLU A 79 0.97 0.31 0.61
CA GLU A 79 1.63 1.07 1.67
C GLU A 79 2.96 1.52 1.05
N PRO A 80 3.25 2.84 0.97
CA PRO A 80 4.62 3.25 0.77
C PRO A 80 5.39 2.69 1.96
N GLN A 81 6.03 1.55 1.76
CA GLN A 81 7.23 1.21 2.49
C GLN A 81 8.19 2.35 2.13
N ILE A 82 8.12 3.47 2.84
CA ILE A 82 9.30 4.28 3.06
C ILE A 82 10.21 3.27 3.75
N PRO A 83 11.24 2.73 3.08
CA PRO A 83 12.20 1.91 3.78
C PRO A 83 12.91 2.96 4.62
N LEU A 84 12.47 3.14 5.86
CA LEU A 84 13.32 3.71 6.87
C LEU A 84 14.43 2.67 7.02
N ASP A 85 15.46 2.82 6.18
CA ASP A 85 16.58 1.89 6.16
C ASP A 85 17.04 1.70 7.60
N HIS A 86 17.29 0.46 7.99
CA HIS A 86 17.69 0.15 9.37
C HIS A 86 18.92 0.98 9.78
N THR A 87 19.75 1.34 8.80
CA THR A 87 20.86 2.29 8.93
C THR A 87 20.39 3.69 9.34
N VAL A 88 19.37 4.26 8.67
CA VAL A 88 18.82 5.58 8.98
C VAL A 88 18.16 5.59 10.36
N ILE A 89 17.40 4.53 10.70
CA ILE A 89 16.79 4.38 12.02
C ILE A 89 17.87 4.30 13.11
N SER A 90 18.91 3.49 12.88
CA SER A 90 20.03 3.35 13.81
C SER A 90 20.77 4.68 14.00
N GLN A 91 21.06 5.40 12.93
CA GLN A 91 21.69 6.72 12.98
C GLN A 91 20.85 7.72 13.79
N LEU A 92 19.53 7.72 13.59
CA LEU A 92 18.64 8.60 14.34
C LEU A 92 18.62 8.27 15.83
N ASN A 93 18.56 6.98 16.19
CA ASN A 93 18.60 6.53 17.58
C ASN A 93 19.92 6.89 18.28
N VAL A 94 21.05 6.75 17.56
CA VAL A 94 22.36 7.17 18.07
C VAL A 94 22.39 8.67 18.32
N ALA A 95 21.96 9.49 17.35
CA ALA A 95 21.92 10.94 17.48
C ALA A 95 21.02 11.41 18.63
N LEU A 96 19.87 10.76 18.82
CA LEU A 96 18.97 11.01 19.95
C LEU A 96 19.65 10.66 21.30
N GLY A 97 20.37 9.55 21.36
CA GLY A 97 21.12 9.15 22.55
C GLY A 97 22.25 10.12 22.91
N ASP A 98 22.96 10.62 21.90
CA ASP A 98 24.03 11.60 22.09
C ASP A 98 23.48 12.95 22.56
N LEU A 99 22.34 13.39 22.00
CA LEU A 99 21.62 14.58 22.47
C LEU A 99 21.15 14.43 23.92
N ALA A 100 20.54 13.30 24.28
CA ALA A 100 20.10 13.03 25.64
C ALA A 100 21.28 13.09 26.64
N ARG A 101 22.44 12.55 26.24
CA ARG A 101 23.66 12.61 27.06
C ARG A 101 24.24 14.02 27.14
N ALA A 102 24.16 14.81 26.07
CA ALA A 102 24.59 16.20 26.10
C ALA A 102 23.71 17.05 27.03
N LEU A 103 22.39 16.85 26.99
CA LEU A 103 21.45 17.50 27.90
C LEU A 103 21.72 17.15 29.36
N ALA A 104 21.91 15.86 29.68
CA ALA A 104 22.23 15.42 31.05
C ALA A 104 23.53 16.03 31.59
N ARG A 105 24.53 16.27 30.72
CA ARG A 105 25.78 16.95 31.11
C ARG A 105 25.56 18.43 31.41
N LEU A 106 24.67 19.10 30.68
CA LEU A 106 24.35 20.50 30.92
C LEU A 106 23.59 20.66 32.25
N GLU A 107 22.65 19.78 32.54
CA GLU A 107 21.91 19.76 33.81
C GLU A 107 22.83 19.42 35.00
N SER A 108 23.75 18.47 34.85
CA SER A 108 24.70 18.11 35.91
C SER A 108 25.80 19.16 36.13
N ALA A 109 26.00 20.07 35.19
CA ALA A 109 27.05 21.09 35.23
C ALA A 109 26.59 22.40 35.88
N GLU A 110 25.38 22.48 36.43
CA GLU A 110 25.02 23.53 37.39
C GLU A 110 25.63 23.19 38.76
N PRO A 111 26.74 23.82 39.17
CA PRO A 111 27.18 23.70 40.54
C PRO A 111 26.31 24.63 41.38
N GLU A 112 25.76 24.09 42.46
CA GLU A 112 25.41 24.82 43.68
C GLU A 112 26.27 26.09 43.82
N ARG A 113 25.72 27.24 43.41
CA ARG A 113 26.21 28.54 43.85
C ARG A 113 25.83 28.62 45.32
N SER A 114 26.69 28.04 46.14
CA SER A 114 26.71 28.23 47.59
C SER A 114 26.83 29.74 47.84
N PRO A 115 25.81 30.42 48.41
CA PRO A 115 26.01 31.77 48.87
C PRO A 115 26.74 31.65 50.20
N ALA A 116 28.04 31.95 50.17
CA ALA A 116 28.81 32.21 51.36
C ALA A 116 28.16 33.37 52.12
N HIS A 117 27.77 33.13 53.38
CA HIS A 117 27.62 34.18 54.37
C HIS A 117 27.98 33.68 55.77
#